data_AF-A0A511DCD0-F1
#
_entry.id   AF-A0A511DCD0-F1
#
_cell.length_a   1.000
_cell.length_b   1.000
_cell.length_c   1.000
_cell.angle_alpha   90.00
_cell.angle_beta   90.00
_cell.angle_gamma   90.00
#
_symmetry.space_group_name_H-M   'P 1'
#
loop_
_entity.id
_entity.type
_entity.pdbx_description
1 polymer ?
#
loop_
_entity_poly.entity_id
_entity_poly.type
_entity_poly.pdbx_seq_one_letter_code
_entity_poly.pdbx_strand_id
1 'polypeptide(L)'
;MGLFRFWGIADAVRAEAVACDPLVAVTRTLAEEPAELVPFNHPSMREALPVSPAFPAVCAQDRIEPLLVQQVRGLGGEVRFATPLIGLRVTADGARRPRRGRARPRPVRRRRRRPAQHRAAALGIGWEHLATIGEFVQVLFRPDLAALLGRRPPGRVFVTHPDAEGVLLPVGAGR
;
A
#
# COMPACT_ATOMS: atom_id res chain seq x y z
N MET A 1 7.03 -1.65 9.75
CA MET A 1 7.53 -0.56 10.62
C MET A 1 9.04 -0.59 10.89
N GLY A 2 9.68 -1.75 11.11
CA GLY A 2 11.14 -1.82 11.35
C GLY A 2 12.00 -1.15 10.27
N LEU A 3 11.69 -1.35 8.98
CA LEU A 3 12.38 -0.68 7.87
C LEU A 3 12.18 0.84 7.88
N PHE A 4 10.96 1.31 8.16
CA PHE A 4 10.67 2.74 8.30
C PHE A 4 11.43 3.37 9.48
N ARG A 5 11.64 2.61 10.57
CA ARG A 5 12.47 3.05 11.70
C ARG A 5 13.93 3.18 11.28
N PHE A 6 14.46 2.19 10.56
CA PHE A 6 15.82 2.26 10.01
C PHE A 6 16.01 3.47 9.07
N TRP A 7 14.99 3.81 8.28
CA TRP A 7 15.00 5.00 7.42
C TRP A 7 14.66 6.31 8.14
N GLY A 8 14.39 6.29 9.45
CA GLY A 8 14.09 7.51 10.22
C GLY A 8 12.71 8.12 9.96
N ILE A 9 11.77 7.38 9.36
CA ILE A 9 10.41 7.88 9.03
C ILE A 9 9.29 7.14 9.76
N ALA A 10 9.62 6.26 10.71
CA ALA A 10 8.61 5.48 11.43
C ALA A 10 7.58 6.35 12.15
N ASP A 11 8.00 7.42 12.82
CA ASP A 11 7.09 8.28 13.58
C ASP A 11 6.15 9.05 12.66
N ALA A 12 6.67 9.55 11.53
CA ALA A 12 5.85 10.18 10.49
C ALA A 12 4.82 9.19 9.91
N VAL A 13 5.22 7.94 9.65
CA VAL A 13 4.28 6.90 9.17
C VAL A 13 3.23 6.55 10.23
N ARG A 14 3.60 6.52 11.52
CA ARG A 14 2.64 6.27 12.62
C ARG A 14 1.66 7.43 12.79
N ALA A 15 2.11 8.68 12.64
CA ALA A 15 1.24 9.85 12.71
C ALA A 15 0.15 9.84 11.63
N GLU A 16 0.43 9.18 10.51
CA GLU A 16 -0.50 8.99 9.40
C GLU A 16 -1.33 7.70 9.47
N ALA A 17 -1.11 6.88 10.50
CA ALA A 17 -1.84 5.63 10.65
C ALA A 17 -3.31 5.89 11.00
N VAL A 18 -4.19 5.10 10.40
CA VAL A 18 -5.57 5.03 10.82
C VAL A 18 -5.59 4.38 12.20
N ALA A 19 -6.13 5.11 13.18
CA ALA A 19 -6.53 4.47 14.41
C ALA A 19 -7.65 3.48 14.06
N CYS A 20 -7.50 2.20 14.35
CA CYS A 20 -8.56 1.22 14.19
C CYS A 20 -8.28 0.06 15.13
N ASP A 21 -9.32 -0.65 15.52
CA ASP A 21 -9.15 -1.92 16.20
C ASP A 21 -8.54 -2.93 15.19
N PRO A 22 -7.40 -3.58 15.48
CA PRO A 22 -6.79 -4.59 14.61
C PRO A 22 -7.58 -5.91 14.58
N LEU A 23 -8.89 -5.81 14.38
CA LEU A 23 -9.81 -6.90 14.21
C LEU A 23 -10.44 -6.87 12.82
N VAL A 24 -10.94 -8.02 12.43
CA VAL A 24 -11.75 -8.23 11.24
C VAL A 24 -13.12 -8.67 11.72
N ALA A 25 -14.15 -7.91 11.36
CA ALA A 25 -15.53 -8.34 11.56
C ALA A 25 -16.06 -9.03 10.31
N VAL A 26 -16.86 -10.07 10.50
CA VAL A 26 -17.77 -10.62 9.49
C VAL A 26 -19.18 -10.34 9.97
N THR A 27 -19.94 -9.60 9.19
CA THR A 27 -21.30 -9.20 9.53
C THR A 27 -22.22 -9.29 8.33
N ARG A 28 -23.51 -9.54 8.55
CA ARG A 28 -24.50 -9.48 7.49
C ARG A 28 -24.67 -8.04 7.02
N THR A 29 -24.89 -7.09 7.92
CA THR A 29 -24.93 -5.65 7.63
C THR A 29 -24.09 -4.85 8.64
N LEU A 30 -23.73 -3.61 8.33
CA LEU A 30 -22.91 -2.78 9.23
C LEU A 30 -23.62 -2.42 10.55
N ALA A 31 -24.95 -2.39 10.55
CA ALA A 31 -25.76 -2.05 11.72
C ALA A 31 -25.86 -3.20 12.73
N GLU A 32 -25.62 -4.43 12.27
CA GLU A 32 -25.70 -5.63 13.10
C GLU A 32 -24.43 -5.84 13.93
N GLU A 33 -24.58 -6.62 15.00
CA GLU A 33 -23.43 -7.17 15.71
C GLU A 33 -22.71 -8.18 14.81
N PRO A 34 -21.36 -8.18 14.78
CA PRO A 34 -20.62 -9.13 13.96
C PRO A 34 -20.91 -10.58 14.35
N ALA A 35 -21.15 -11.43 13.35
CA ALA A 35 -21.25 -12.87 13.53
C ALA A 35 -19.89 -13.46 13.95
N GLU A 36 -18.79 -12.88 13.43
CA GLU A 36 -17.43 -13.25 13.80
C GLU A 36 -16.56 -12.01 14.00
N LEU A 37 -15.66 -12.10 14.98
CA LEU A 37 -14.57 -11.16 15.22
C LEU A 37 -13.27 -11.94 15.32
N VAL A 38 -12.39 -11.75 14.34
CA VAL A 38 -11.10 -12.45 14.29
C VAL A 38 -9.95 -11.44 14.27
N PRO A 39 -8.78 -11.81 14.80
CA PRO A 39 -7.59 -10.97 14.68
C PRO A 39 -7.28 -10.65 13.21
N PHE A 40 -6.78 -9.44 12.96
CA PHE A 40 -6.19 -9.12 11.67
C PHE A 40 -5.04 -10.08 11.33
N ASN A 41 -4.73 -10.32 10.05
CA ASN A 41 -3.67 -11.25 9.60
C ASN A 41 -2.23 -10.77 9.91
N HIS A 42 -2.06 -9.95 10.95
CA HIS A 42 -0.78 -9.53 11.48
C HIS A 42 -0.64 -10.06 12.90
N PRO A 43 0.60 -10.29 13.40
CA PRO A 43 0.78 -10.65 14.80
C PRO A 43 0.13 -9.59 15.71
N SER A 44 -0.53 -10.04 16.78
CA SER A 44 -0.98 -9.16 17.85
C SER A 44 0.20 -8.39 18.44
N MET A 45 -0.06 -7.29 19.15
CA MET A 45 1.02 -6.58 19.85
C MET A 45 1.77 -7.50 20.82
N ARG A 46 1.04 -8.41 21.49
CA ARG A 46 1.62 -9.39 22.42
C ARG A 46 2.59 -10.34 21.73
N GLU A 47 2.28 -10.78 20.51
CA GLU A 47 3.14 -11.66 19.72
C GLU A 47 4.30 -10.90 19.05
N ALA A 48 4.10 -9.63 18.69
CA ALA A 48 5.12 -8.81 18.04
C ALA A 48 6.18 -8.27 19.01
N LEU A 49 5.79 -7.92 20.25
CA LEU A 49 6.64 -7.33 21.29
C LEU A 49 7.94 -8.11 21.56
N PRO A 50 7.93 -9.45 21.67
CA PRO A 50 9.14 -10.22 21.97
C PRO A 50 10.14 -10.27 20.81
N VAL A 51 9.69 -10.12 19.55
CA VAL A 51 10.51 -10.38 18.37
C VAL A 51 10.82 -9.13 17.53
N SER A 52 10.16 -8.01 17.83
CA SER A 52 10.38 -6.77 17.09
C SER A 52 10.19 -5.54 17.97
N PRO A 53 11.12 -4.55 17.91
CA PRO A 53 10.93 -3.25 18.54
C PRO A 53 9.90 -2.36 17.81
N ALA A 54 9.23 -2.86 16.76
CA ALA A 54 8.33 -2.09 15.94
C ALA A 54 7.02 -2.84 15.64
N PHE A 55 5.89 -2.30 16.11
CA PHE A 55 4.54 -2.86 15.92
C PHE A 55 3.94 -2.52 14.57
N PRO A 56 2.97 -3.32 14.06
CA PRO A 56 2.17 -2.98 12.89
C PRO A 56 1.52 -1.58 13.01
N ALA A 57 1.23 -0.99 11.85
CA ALA A 57 0.45 0.23 11.72
C ALA A 57 -0.39 0.10 10.46
N VAL A 58 -1.67 0.47 10.52
CA VAL A 58 -2.56 0.50 9.37
C VAL A 58 -2.47 1.89 8.77
N CYS A 59 -1.86 2.02 7.60
CA CYS A 59 -1.64 3.32 6.98
C CYS A 59 -1.88 3.20 5.47
N ALA A 60 -2.66 4.13 4.92
CA ALA A 60 -3.03 4.10 3.53
C ALA A 60 -1.84 4.50 2.63
N GLN A 61 -1.76 3.90 1.44
CA GLN A 61 -0.61 4.09 0.55
C GLN A 61 -0.41 5.55 0.13
N ASP A 62 -1.49 6.29 -0.07
CA ASP A 62 -1.49 7.72 -0.38
C ASP A 62 -0.94 8.59 0.77
N ARG A 63 -0.86 8.06 1.99
CA ARG A 63 -0.22 8.72 3.14
C ARG A 63 1.26 8.32 3.28
N ILE A 64 1.62 7.08 2.97
CA ILE A 64 3.00 6.59 3.05
C ILE A 64 3.86 7.08 1.88
N GLU A 65 3.33 7.06 0.65
CA GLU A 65 4.10 7.39 -0.55
C GLU A 65 4.70 8.81 -0.54
N PRO A 66 3.97 9.87 -0.13
CA PRO A 66 4.54 11.20 -0.02
C PRO A 66 5.72 11.26 0.95
N LEU A 67 5.64 10.58 2.10
CA LEU A 67 6.73 10.50 3.08
C LEU A 67 7.98 9.83 2.47
N LEU A 68 7.78 8.77 1.69
CA LEU A 68 8.88 8.09 1.01
C LEU A 68 9.53 8.98 -0.06
N VAL A 69 8.73 9.73 -0.83
CA VAL A 69 9.24 10.68 -1.82
C VAL A 69 10.05 11.80 -1.15
N GLN A 70 9.53 12.34 -0.04
CA GLN A 70 10.25 13.34 0.76
C GLN A 70 11.57 12.78 1.29
N GLN A 71 11.56 11.56 1.83
CA GLN A 71 12.77 10.94 2.37
C GLN A 71 13.83 10.67 1.30
N VAL A 72 13.41 10.18 0.13
CA VAL A 72 14.33 10.00 -1.02
C VAL A 72 14.96 11.33 -1.41
N ARG A 73 14.18 12.41 -1.48
CA ARG A 73 14.68 13.75 -1.82
C ARG A 73 15.61 14.30 -0.74
N GLY A 74 15.27 14.13 0.53
CA GLY A 74 16.09 14.55 1.67
C GLY A 74 17.46 13.88 1.71
N LEU A 75 17.55 12.64 1.22
CA LEU A 75 18.80 11.90 1.06
C LEU A 75 19.56 12.24 -0.25
N GLY A 76 19.16 13.29 -0.98
CA GLY A 76 19.76 13.71 -2.25
C GLY A 76 19.33 12.87 -3.46
N GLY A 77 18.34 11.99 -3.30
CA GLY A 77 17.75 11.22 -4.38
C GLY A 77 16.83 12.03 -5.28
N GLU A 78 16.70 11.59 -6.54
CA GLU A 78 15.87 12.28 -7.54
C GLU A 78 14.61 11.47 -7.86
N VAL A 79 13.44 12.12 -7.71
CA VAL A 79 12.12 11.57 -8.10
C VAL A 79 11.52 12.44 -9.19
N ARG A 80 11.19 11.83 -10.34
CA ARG A 80 10.52 12.49 -11.48
C ARG A 80 9.19 11.80 -11.77
N PHE A 81 8.09 12.54 -11.59
CA PHE A 81 6.75 12.12 -11.97
C PHE A 81 6.52 12.29 -13.48
N ALA A 82 5.41 11.75 -14.00
CA ALA A 82 4.99 11.87 -15.40
C ALA A 82 6.11 11.53 -16.43
N THR A 83 7.05 10.67 -16.06
CA THR A 83 8.19 10.28 -16.90
C THR A 83 8.10 8.80 -17.23
N PRO A 84 7.24 8.39 -18.18
CA PRO A 84 7.05 6.99 -18.52
C PRO A 84 8.35 6.36 -19.04
N LEU A 85 8.56 5.08 -18.68
CA LEU A 85 9.63 4.28 -19.26
C LEU A 85 9.12 3.57 -20.51
N ILE A 86 9.55 4.03 -21.68
CA ILE A 86 9.10 3.49 -22.97
C ILE A 86 10.01 2.40 -23.57
N GLY A 87 11.18 2.15 -22.96
CA GLY A 87 12.12 1.14 -23.45
C GLY A 87 13.35 1.00 -22.57
N LEU A 88 13.94 -0.19 -22.59
CA LEU A 88 15.13 -0.53 -21.81
C LEU A 88 16.10 -1.34 -22.67
N ARG A 89 17.33 -0.85 -22.83
CA ARG A 89 18.42 -1.64 -23.42
C ARG A 89 19.45 -1.91 -22.35
N VAL A 90 19.65 -3.18 -22.02
CA VAL A 90 20.71 -3.62 -21.11
C VAL A 90 21.94 -3.99 -21.96
N THR A 91 23.09 -3.51 -21.54
CA THR A 91 24.40 -3.78 -22.15
C THR A 91 25.38 -4.23 -21.06
N ALA A 92 26.54 -4.77 -21.43
CA ALA A 92 27.58 -5.13 -20.47
C ALA A 92 27.97 -3.96 -19.53
N ASP A 93 27.96 -2.72 -20.06
CA ASP A 93 28.27 -1.50 -19.30
C ASP A 93 27.09 -0.93 -18.48
N GLY A 94 25.96 -1.64 -18.44
CA GLY A 94 24.74 -1.26 -17.72
C GLY A 94 23.53 -0.95 -18.60
N ALA A 95 22.53 -0.28 -18.02
CA ALA A 95 21.23 -0.10 -18.67
C ALA A 95 21.02 1.33 -19.21
N ARG A 96 20.54 1.43 -20.45
CA ARG A 96 20.18 2.68 -21.14
C ARG A 96 18.66 2.77 -21.34
N ARG A 97 18.12 4.00 -21.31
CA ARG A 97 16.71 4.31 -21.62
C ARG A 97 16.65 5.30 -22.77
N PRO A 98 15.89 5.03 -23.85
CA PRO A 98 15.41 6.09 -24.72
C PRO A 98 14.39 6.94 -23.96
N ARG A 99 14.49 8.27 -24.07
CA ARG A 99 13.49 9.24 -23.55
C ARG A 99 12.86 9.95 -24.74
N ARG A 100 11.54 10.12 -24.76
CA ARG A 100 10.85 10.99 -25.72
C ARG A 100 10.57 12.35 -25.06
N GLY A 101 10.99 13.42 -25.74
CA GLY A 101 10.79 14.82 -25.38
C GLY A 101 11.42 15.71 -26.46
N ARG A 102 10.84 16.89 -26.74
CA ARG A 102 11.19 17.82 -27.86
C ARG A 102 12.64 18.36 -27.87
N ALA A 103 13.47 17.99 -26.90
CA ALA A 103 14.90 18.25 -26.91
C ALA A 103 15.64 16.93 -26.73
N ARG A 104 16.50 16.63 -27.71
CA ARG A 104 17.46 15.51 -27.86
C ARG A 104 17.45 14.40 -26.77
N PRO A 105 17.40 13.11 -27.18
CA PRO A 105 17.43 11.98 -26.24
C PRO A 105 18.69 12.01 -25.35
N ARG A 106 18.52 12.21 -24.04
CA ARG A 106 19.61 12.13 -23.05
C ARG A 106 19.66 10.72 -22.44
N PRO A 107 20.75 9.97 -22.62
CA PRO A 107 20.89 8.63 -22.03
C PRO A 107 21.03 8.75 -20.50
N VAL A 108 20.11 8.12 -19.77
CA VAL A 108 20.28 7.90 -18.33
C VAL A 108 20.97 6.55 -18.15
N ARG A 109 22.28 6.57 -17.85
CA ARG A 109 23.01 5.38 -17.41
C ARG A 109 22.69 5.13 -15.94
N ARG A 110 22.24 3.92 -15.60
CA ARG A 110 22.15 3.45 -14.21
C ARG A 110 22.79 2.07 -14.11
N ARG A 111 23.61 1.87 -13.08
CA ARG A 111 24.35 0.61 -12.84
C ARG A 111 23.45 -0.53 -12.35
N ARG A 112 22.33 -0.22 -11.67
CA ARG A 112 21.36 -1.21 -11.19
C ARG A 112 19.94 -0.66 -11.29
N ARG A 113 18.97 -1.55 -11.58
CA ARG A 113 17.53 -1.24 -11.55
C ARG A 113 16.75 -2.36 -10.89
N ARG A 114 15.79 -2.01 -10.04
CA ARG A 114 14.75 -2.94 -9.60
C ARG A 114 13.56 -2.86 -10.56
N PRO A 115 13.13 -3.98 -11.17
CA PRO A 115 11.90 -4.00 -11.95
C PRO A 115 10.69 -3.71 -11.03
N ALA A 116 9.68 -3.03 -11.58
CA ALA A 116 8.31 -3.12 -11.08
C ALA A 116 7.57 -4.09 -12.01
N GLN A 117 6.46 -4.71 -11.58
CA GLN A 117 5.70 -5.77 -12.28
C GLN A 117 5.77 -5.75 -13.83
N HIS A 118 5.39 -4.66 -14.49
CA HIS A 118 5.40 -4.55 -15.97
C HIS A 118 6.80 -4.56 -16.62
N ARG A 119 7.88 -4.60 -15.84
CA ARG A 119 9.28 -4.52 -16.31
C ARG A 119 10.00 -5.86 -16.27
N ALA A 120 9.43 -6.88 -15.62
CA ALA A 120 9.99 -8.23 -15.57
C ALA A 120 9.91 -8.91 -16.95
N ALA A 121 8.79 -8.74 -17.67
CA ALA A 121 8.63 -9.25 -19.03
C ALA A 121 9.69 -8.69 -20.02
N ALA A 122 10.04 -7.40 -19.90
CA ALA A 122 11.08 -6.77 -20.72
C ALA A 122 12.51 -7.32 -20.47
N LEU A 123 12.69 -8.10 -19.42
CA LEU A 123 13.93 -8.81 -19.10
C LEU A 123 13.85 -10.31 -19.42
N GLY A 124 12.78 -10.76 -20.08
CA GLY A 124 12.54 -12.17 -20.36
C GLY A 124 12.14 -12.99 -19.13
N ILE A 125 11.78 -12.34 -18.01
CA ILE A 125 11.30 -13.03 -16.81
C ILE A 125 9.82 -13.34 -17.02
N GLY A 126 9.52 -14.62 -17.27
CA GLY A 126 8.17 -15.13 -17.38
C GLY A 126 7.40 -15.03 -16.07
N TRP A 127 6.08 -15.11 -16.17
CA TRP A 127 5.16 -15.19 -15.04
C TRP A 127 4.23 -16.37 -15.25
N GLU A 128 3.94 -17.08 -14.17
CA GLU A 128 2.92 -18.11 -14.14
C GLU A 128 1.66 -17.52 -13.50
N HIS A 129 0.55 -17.59 -14.22
CA HIS A 129 -0.74 -17.18 -13.69
C HIS A 129 -1.33 -18.34 -12.89
N LEU A 130 -1.46 -18.16 -11.57
CA LEU A 130 -1.98 -19.21 -10.69
C LEU A 130 -3.51 -19.23 -10.67
N ALA A 131 -4.15 -18.07 -10.53
CA ALA A 131 -5.61 -17.89 -10.56
C ALA A 131 -5.99 -16.41 -10.58
N THR A 132 -7.26 -16.12 -10.88
CA THR A 132 -7.92 -14.83 -10.63
C THR A 132 -8.86 -14.99 -9.45
N ILE A 133 -8.67 -14.18 -8.39
CA ILE A 133 -9.46 -14.28 -7.15
C ILE A 133 -10.85 -13.66 -7.32
N GLY A 134 -10.99 -12.69 -8.23
CA GLY A 134 -12.25 -12.03 -8.56
C GLY A 134 -12.05 -10.66 -9.16
N GLU A 135 -13.17 -10.01 -9.49
CA GLU A 135 -13.22 -8.61 -9.88
C GLU A 135 -13.79 -7.79 -8.73
N PHE A 136 -13.20 -6.63 -8.47
CA PHE A 136 -13.56 -5.78 -7.34
C PHE A 136 -13.77 -4.35 -7.82
N VAL A 137 -14.85 -3.72 -7.36
CA VAL A 137 -15.09 -2.29 -7.53
C VAL A 137 -14.78 -1.59 -6.21
N GLN A 138 -13.87 -0.62 -6.24
CA GLN A 138 -13.57 0.20 -5.07
C GLN A 138 -14.42 1.48 -5.11
N VAL A 139 -15.23 1.69 -4.09
CA VAL A 139 -15.99 2.92 -3.89
C VAL A 139 -15.43 3.66 -2.67
N LEU A 140 -15.04 4.91 -2.87
CA LEU A 140 -14.59 5.79 -1.79
C LEU A 140 -15.74 6.70 -1.37
N PHE A 141 -16.06 6.71 -0.08
CA PHE A 141 -17.11 7.53 0.51
C PHE A 141 -16.70 7.96 1.93
N ARG A 142 -17.31 9.02 2.44
CA ARG A 142 -17.02 9.58 3.79
C ARG A 142 -18.29 9.64 4.64
N PRO A 143 -18.74 8.48 5.16
CA PRO A 143 -19.87 8.40 6.08
C PRO A 143 -19.45 8.79 7.50
N ASP A 144 -20.36 9.36 8.28
CA ASP A 144 -20.18 9.48 9.74
C ASP A 144 -20.57 8.15 10.41
N LEU A 145 -19.70 7.15 10.34
CA LEU A 145 -20.00 5.82 10.88
C LEU A 145 -20.12 5.83 12.40
N ALA A 146 -19.43 6.74 13.09
CA ALA A 146 -19.54 6.84 14.53
C ALA A 146 -20.95 7.29 14.93
N ALA A 147 -21.48 8.31 14.24
CA ALA A 147 -22.87 8.74 14.45
C ALA A 147 -23.88 7.66 14.02
N LEU A 148 -23.64 6.99 12.89
CA LEU A 148 -24.56 5.99 12.36
C LEU A 148 -24.61 4.69 13.17
N LEU A 149 -23.48 4.24 13.68
CA LEU A 149 -23.36 2.94 14.37
C LEU A 149 -23.30 3.08 15.90
N GLY A 150 -23.10 4.28 16.43
CA GLY A 150 -22.83 4.49 17.85
C GLY A 150 -21.50 3.90 18.35
N ARG A 151 -20.69 3.38 17.43
CA ARG A 151 -19.41 2.71 17.69
C ARG A 151 -18.46 2.88 16.52
N ARG A 152 -17.18 2.63 16.76
CA ARG A 152 -16.19 2.58 15.68
C ARG A 152 -16.12 1.16 15.11
N PRO A 153 -16.22 0.98 13.78
CA PRO A 153 -16.04 -0.33 13.19
C PRO A 153 -14.57 -0.81 13.33
N PRO A 154 -14.34 -2.14 13.31
CA PRO A 154 -13.00 -2.71 13.21
C PRO A 154 -12.23 -2.23 11.97
N GLY A 155 -10.91 -2.45 11.96
CA GLY A 155 -10.03 -2.06 10.87
C GLY A 155 -10.33 -2.72 9.52
N ARG A 156 -11.13 -3.79 9.50
CA ARG A 156 -11.70 -4.39 8.30
C ARG A 156 -13.05 -5.03 8.62
N VAL A 157 -14.02 -4.84 7.74
CA VAL A 157 -15.35 -5.46 7.88
C VAL A 157 -15.73 -6.15 6.58
N PHE A 158 -16.03 -7.44 6.65
CA PHE A 158 -16.69 -8.19 5.58
C PHE A 158 -18.20 -8.07 5.77
N VAL A 159 -18.89 -7.58 4.75
CA VAL A 159 -20.34 -7.50 4.68
C VAL A 159 -20.82 -8.64 3.79
N THR A 160 -21.72 -9.48 4.31
CA THR A 160 -22.21 -10.68 3.62
C THR A 160 -23.65 -10.57 3.13
N HIS A 161 -24.28 -9.39 3.23
CA HIS A 161 -25.60 -9.15 2.66
C HIS A 161 -25.58 -9.39 1.14
N PRO A 162 -26.50 -10.17 0.55
CA PRO A 162 -26.47 -10.51 -0.87
C PRO A 162 -26.51 -9.29 -1.80
N ASP A 163 -27.23 -8.23 -1.40
CA ASP A 163 -27.33 -7.00 -2.20
C ASP A 163 -26.15 -6.02 -1.99
N ALA A 164 -25.24 -6.31 -1.05
CA ALA A 164 -24.17 -5.39 -0.67
C ALA A 164 -22.89 -6.11 -0.22
N GLU A 165 -22.63 -7.30 -0.79
CA GLU A 165 -21.48 -8.11 -0.41
C GLU A 165 -20.18 -7.34 -0.71
N GLY A 166 -19.28 -7.27 0.27
CA GLY A 166 -18.07 -6.50 0.08
C GLY A 166 -17.20 -6.37 1.31
N VAL A 167 -16.13 -5.58 1.15
CA VAL A 167 -15.15 -5.32 2.20
C VAL A 167 -15.07 -3.82 2.44
N LEU A 168 -15.24 -3.41 3.70
CA LEU A 168 -14.99 -2.05 4.14
C LEU A 168 -13.64 -1.96 4.84
N LEU A 169 -12.88 -0.94 4.45
CA LEU A 169 -11.58 -0.61 5.00
C LEU A 169 -11.53 0.90 5.26
N PRO A 170 -11.00 1.35 6.40
CA PRO A 170 -10.74 2.76 6.60
C PRO A 170 -9.58 3.21 5.69
N VAL A 171 -9.73 4.38 5.09
CA VAL A 171 -8.73 4.98 4.19
C VAL A 171 -8.45 6.43 4.58
N GLY A 172 -7.34 6.98 4.09
CA GLY A 172 -6.90 8.33 4.45
C GLY A 172 -6.64 8.46 5.96
N ALA A 173 -7.11 9.55 6.57
CA ALA A 173 -6.95 9.78 8.01
C ALA A 173 -7.91 8.97 8.91
N GLY A 174 -8.77 8.13 8.33
CA GLY A 174 -9.76 7.36 9.11
C GLY A 174 -10.80 8.21 9.83
N ARG A 175 -11.11 9.39 9.27
CA ARG A 175 -12.15 10.33 9.72
C ARG A 175 -13.25 10.42 8.68
#